data_AF-A0A9J6B367-F1
#
_entry.id   AF-A0A9J6B367-F1
#
_cell.length_a   1.000
_cell.length_b   1.000
_cell.length_c   1.000
_cell.angle_alpha   90.00
_cell.angle_beta   90.00
_cell.angle_gamma   90.00
#
_symmetry.space_group_name_H-M   'P 1'
#
loop_
_entity.id
_entity.type
_entity.pdbx_description
1 polymer ?
#
loop_
_entity_poly.entity_id
_entity_poly.type
_entity_poly.pdbx_seq_one_letter_code
_entity_poly.pdbx_strand_id
1 'polypeptide(L)'
;MIFLIVQKKWALDGIKNARRKYKNDLYHKHYKAYDNDDLQMANKPKDVSESDFKDLLKYWNSEKFRLKWRKCKGDRMKMTINHLMLLLQSWDMNTQGGEDNQGDDESSDETLLDLID
;
A
#
# COMPACT_ATOMS: atom_id res chain seq x y z
N MET A 1 25.37 4.07 -28.22
CA MET A 1 24.28 5.05 -28.01
C MET A 1 23.21 4.62 -26.99
N ILE A 2 22.93 3.31 -26.82
CA ILE A 2 21.91 2.82 -25.86
C ILE A 2 22.23 3.19 -24.40
N PHE A 3 23.49 3.13 -24.00
CA PHE A 3 23.93 3.41 -22.62
C PHE A 3 23.57 4.83 -22.14
N LEU A 4 23.72 5.84 -23.02
CA LEU A 4 23.39 7.24 -22.69
C LEU A 4 21.89 7.46 -22.47
N ILE A 5 21.04 6.70 -23.19
CA ILE A 5 19.58 6.77 -23.05
C ILE A 5 19.15 6.20 -21.70
N VAL A 6 19.78 5.11 -21.26
CA VAL A 6 19.49 4.46 -19.96
C VAL A 6 19.91 5.38 -18.80
N GLN A 7 21.10 5.97 -18.86
CA GLN A 7 21.61 6.90 -17.85
C GLN A 7 20.70 8.14 -17.71
N LYS A 8 20.28 8.71 -18.85
CA LYS A 8 19.38 9.87 -18.86
C LYS A 8 18.00 9.54 -18.25
N LYS A 9 17.47 8.34 -18.50
CA LYS A 9 16.21 7.88 -17.87
C LYS A 9 16.35 7.75 -16.36
N TRP A 10 17.41 7.07 -15.89
CA TRP A 10 17.65 6.88 -14.45
C TRP A 10 17.79 8.21 -13.71
N ALA A 11 18.57 9.15 -14.25
CA ALA A 11 18.73 10.48 -13.67
C ALA A 11 17.40 11.25 -13.58
N LEU A 12 16.61 11.24 -14.66
CA LEU A 12 15.29 11.90 -14.69
C LEU A 12 14.32 11.27 -13.69
N ASP A 13 14.31 9.94 -13.55
CA ASP A 13 13.45 9.25 -12.59
C ASP A 13 13.90 9.51 -11.15
N GLY A 14 15.20 9.62 -10.89
CA GLY A 14 15.74 10.09 -9.61
C GLY A 14 15.24 11.48 -9.25
N ILE A 15 15.34 12.44 -10.17
CA ILE A 15 14.85 13.82 -9.98
C ILE A 15 13.33 13.83 -9.73
N LYS A 16 12.56 13.07 -10.51
CA LYS A 16 11.10 12.96 -10.31
C LYS A 16 10.78 12.40 -8.91
N ASN A 17 11.48 11.37 -8.48
CA ASN A 17 11.23 10.74 -7.19
C ASN A 17 11.62 11.67 -6.03
N ALA A 18 12.76 12.37 -6.12
CA ALA A 18 13.16 13.39 -5.16
C ALA A 18 12.11 14.50 -5.05
N ARG A 19 11.64 15.02 -6.20
CA ARG A 19 10.56 16.03 -6.25
C ARG A 19 9.25 15.51 -5.65
N ARG A 20 8.91 14.24 -5.88
CA ARG A 20 7.73 13.59 -5.29
C ARG A 20 7.83 13.51 -3.78
N LYS A 21 8.98 13.07 -3.24
CA LYS A 21 9.24 13.02 -1.80
C LYS A 21 9.14 14.40 -1.16
N TYR A 22 9.82 15.39 -1.75
CA TYR A 22 9.76 16.78 -1.28
C TYR A 22 8.33 17.31 -1.18
N LYS A 23 7.52 17.15 -2.24
CA LYS A 23 6.11 17.58 -2.24
C LYS A 23 5.25 16.85 -1.22
N ASN A 24 5.52 15.56 -1.01
CA ASN A 24 4.80 14.75 -0.02
C ASN A 24 5.12 15.22 1.40
N ASP A 25 6.40 15.49 1.68
CA ASP A 25 6.84 16.01 2.99
C ASP A 25 6.25 17.40 3.25
N LEU A 26 6.24 18.26 2.23
CA LEU A 26 5.63 19.58 2.29
C LEU A 26 4.14 19.49 2.69
N TYR A 27 3.40 18.59 2.04
CA TYR A 27 1.99 18.34 2.33
C TYR A 27 1.77 17.87 3.77
N HIS A 28 2.57 16.90 4.24
CA HIS A 28 2.39 16.34 5.58
C HIS A 28 2.78 17.30 6.71
N LYS A 29 3.87 18.05 6.53
CA LYS A 29 4.41 18.93 7.57
C LYS A 29 3.68 20.27 7.67
N HIS A 30 3.28 20.84 6.53
CA HIS A 30 2.80 22.24 6.49
C HIS A 30 1.33 22.38 6.13
N TYR A 31 0.71 21.39 5.47
CA TYR A 31 -0.70 21.44 5.10
C TYR A 31 -1.56 20.56 6.02
N LYS A 32 -1.31 19.24 6.04
CA LYS A 32 -2.12 18.28 6.81
C LYS A 32 -2.04 18.51 8.34
N ALA A 33 -0.98 19.15 8.82
CA ALA A 33 -0.76 19.39 10.24
C ALA A 33 -1.69 20.46 10.83
N TYR A 34 -2.36 21.27 10.01
CA TYR A 34 -3.17 22.40 10.45
C TYR A 34 -4.54 22.40 9.78
N ASP A 35 -5.58 22.67 10.56
CA ASP A 35 -6.97 22.65 10.07
C ASP A 35 -7.39 23.95 9.36
N ASN A 36 -6.71 25.07 9.63
CA ASN A 36 -7.03 26.38 9.06
C ASN A 36 -5.94 26.86 8.07
N ASP A 37 -6.36 27.43 6.93
CA ASP A 37 -5.51 28.01 5.89
C ASP A 37 -4.61 29.13 6.47
N ASP A 38 -5.08 29.91 7.44
CA ASP A 38 -4.28 30.97 8.09
C ASP A 38 -3.08 30.39 8.86
N LEU A 39 -3.29 29.27 9.56
CA LEU A 39 -2.23 28.57 10.30
C LEU A 39 -1.23 27.90 9.36
N GLN A 40 -1.73 27.39 8.22
CA GLN A 40 -0.87 26.81 7.17
C GLN A 40 0.03 27.88 6.55
N MET A 41 -0.49 29.08 6.31
CA MET A 41 0.28 30.21 5.77
C MET A 41 1.31 30.73 6.79
N ALA A 42 0.93 30.81 8.07
CA ALA A 42 1.82 31.22 9.14
C ALA A 42 3.00 30.25 9.30
N ASN A 43 2.77 28.94 9.09
CA ASN A 43 3.81 27.92 9.18
C ASN A 43 4.43 27.54 7.82
N LYS A 44 4.50 28.48 6.88
CA LYS A 44 5.12 28.26 5.56
C LYS A 44 6.62 27.91 5.71
N PRO A 45 7.12 26.91 4.97
CA PRO A 45 8.55 26.64 4.90
C PRO A 45 9.33 27.81 4.29
N LYS A 46 10.51 28.11 4.85
CA LYS A 46 11.36 29.24 4.42
C LYS A 46 11.82 29.13 2.97
N ASP A 47 11.96 27.90 2.48
CA ASP A 47 12.49 27.59 1.14
C ASP A 47 11.48 27.83 0.01
N VAL A 48 10.21 28.07 0.32
CA VAL A 48 9.13 28.23 -0.67
C VAL A 48 8.66 29.69 -0.69
N SER A 49 8.53 30.26 -1.89
CA SER A 49 7.98 31.60 -2.05
C SER A 49 6.52 31.63 -1.58
N GLU A 50 6.05 32.79 -1.12
CA GLU A 50 4.67 32.89 -0.62
C GLU A 50 3.64 32.71 -1.74
N SER A 51 3.94 33.19 -2.96
CA SER A 51 3.07 33.00 -4.13
C SER A 51 2.94 31.52 -4.48
N ASP A 52 4.05 30.78 -4.53
CA ASP A 52 4.03 29.35 -4.87
C ASP A 52 3.28 28.54 -3.81
N PHE A 53 3.41 28.94 -2.53
CA PHE A 53 2.70 28.28 -1.43
C PHE A 53 1.20 28.53 -1.49
N LYS A 54 0.75 29.76 -1.80
CA LYS A 54 -0.67 30.07 -2.03
C LYS A 54 -1.27 29.21 -3.14
N ASP A 55 -0.56 29.05 -4.25
CA ASP A 55 -1.00 28.20 -5.35
C ASP A 55 -1.08 26.72 -4.96
N LEU A 56 -0.15 26.25 -4.12
CA LEU A 56 -0.17 24.89 -3.56
C LEU A 56 -1.35 24.66 -2.62
N LEU A 57 -1.67 25.62 -1.74
CA LEU A 57 -2.84 25.56 -0.88
C LEU A 57 -4.13 25.44 -1.70
N LYS A 58 -4.29 26.29 -2.72
CA LYS A 58 -5.42 26.22 -3.65
C LYS A 58 -5.49 24.88 -4.37
N TYR A 59 -4.34 24.33 -4.78
CA TYR A 59 -4.27 23.01 -5.40
C TYR A 59 -4.72 21.90 -4.44
N TRP A 60 -4.25 21.89 -3.19
CA TRP A 60 -4.61 20.85 -2.22
C TRP A 60 -6.06 20.95 -1.75
N ASN A 61 -6.60 22.18 -1.62
CA ASN A 61 -8.02 22.41 -1.35
C ASN A 61 -8.93 22.07 -2.55
N SER A 62 -8.35 21.86 -3.75
CA SER A 62 -9.14 21.51 -4.93
C SER A 62 -9.77 20.12 -4.84
N GLU A 63 -11.00 20.00 -5.30
CA GLU A 63 -11.71 18.72 -5.35
C GLU A 63 -10.98 17.68 -6.21
N LYS A 64 -10.33 18.13 -7.30
CA LYS A 64 -9.52 17.27 -8.18
C LYS A 64 -8.41 16.56 -7.40
N PHE A 65 -7.72 17.27 -6.52
CA PHE A 65 -6.68 16.67 -5.67
C PHE A 65 -7.29 15.64 -4.72
N ARG A 66 -8.41 15.99 -4.08
CA ARG A 66 -9.14 15.15 -3.14
C ARG A 66 -9.61 13.83 -3.76
N LEU A 67 -10.17 13.88 -4.98
CA LEU A 67 -10.58 12.70 -5.75
C LEU A 67 -9.38 11.81 -6.11
N LYS A 68 -8.29 12.41 -6.61
CA LYS A 68 -7.06 11.70 -6.94
C LYS A 68 -6.47 11.00 -5.71
N TRP A 69 -6.44 11.69 -4.57
CA TRP A 69 -5.92 11.15 -3.33
C TRP A 69 -6.74 9.96 -2.83
N ARG A 70 -8.08 10.06 -2.86
CA ARG A 70 -8.99 8.94 -2.52
C ARG A 70 -8.72 7.71 -3.39
N LYS A 71 -8.59 7.90 -4.71
CA LYS A 71 -8.26 6.81 -5.65
C LYS A 71 -6.92 6.16 -5.32
N CYS A 72 -5.85 6.95 -5.16
CA CYS A 72 -4.52 6.44 -4.80
C CYS A 72 -4.48 5.76 -3.42
N LYS A 73 -5.33 6.17 -2.47
CA LYS A 73 -5.44 5.51 -1.17
C LYS A 73 -6.08 4.12 -1.32
N GLY A 74 -7.18 4.02 -2.09
CA GLY A 74 -7.83 2.75 -2.40
C GLY A 74 -6.91 1.78 -3.12
N ASP A 75 -6.19 2.25 -4.14
CA ASP A 75 -5.28 1.38 -4.91
C ASP A 75 -4.09 0.87 -4.08
N ARG A 76 -3.58 1.67 -3.13
CA ARG A 76 -2.56 1.20 -2.17
C ARG A 76 -3.08 0.13 -1.22
N MET A 77 -4.30 0.28 -0.71
CA MET A 77 -4.91 -0.76 0.13
C MET A 77 -5.06 -2.06 -0.63
N LYS A 78 -5.52 -2.02 -1.88
CA LYS A 78 -5.62 -3.21 -2.75
C LYS A 78 -4.28 -3.92 -2.92
N MET A 79 -3.18 -3.18 -3.18
CA MET A 79 -1.84 -3.80 -3.25
C MET A 79 -1.42 -4.47 -1.94
N THR A 80 -1.77 -3.87 -0.80
CA THR A 80 -1.41 -4.40 0.52
C THR A 80 -2.19 -5.70 0.79
N ILE A 81 -3.49 -5.70 0.48
CA ILE A 81 -4.37 -6.87 0.59
C ILE A 81 -3.89 -7.99 -0.33
N ASN A 82 -3.56 -7.69 -1.59
CA ASN A 82 -3.03 -8.69 -2.53
C ASN A 82 -1.73 -9.32 -2.01
N HIS A 83 -0.81 -8.51 -1.45
CA HIS A 83 0.42 -9.02 -0.86
C HIS A 83 0.16 -9.94 0.34
N LEU A 84 -0.78 -9.57 1.22
CA LEU A 84 -1.19 -10.41 2.35
C LEU A 84 -1.88 -11.71 1.90
N MET A 85 -2.70 -11.65 0.85
CA MET A 85 -3.38 -12.81 0.29
C MET A 85 -2.40 -13.81 -0.33
N LEU A 86 -1.37 -13.33 -1.01
CA LEU A 86 -0.29 -14.19 -1.53
C LEU A 86 0.51 -14.85 -0.40
N LEU A 87 0.73 -14.14 0.71
CA LEU A 87 1.36 -14.73 1.89
C LEU A 87 0.47 -15.82 2.49
N LEU A 88 -0.84 -15.58 2.69
CA LEU A 88 -1.77 -16.60 3.20
C LEU A 88 -1.79 -17.85 2.31
N GLN A 89 -1.88 -17.68 0.99
CA GLN A 89 -1.82 -18.79 0.03
C GLN A 89 -0.51 -19.59 0.11
N SER A 90 0.61 -18.93 0.38
CA SER A 90 1.90 -19.59 0.56
C SER A 90 2.00 -20.39 1.87
N TRP A 91 1.27 -20.00 2.90
CA TRP A 91 1.25 -20.71 4.19
C TRP A 91 0.33 -21.93 4.15
N ASP A 92 -0.84 -21.84 3.49
CA ASP A 92 -1.76 -22.98 3.30
C ASP A 92 -1.10 -24.13 2.53
N MET A 93 -0.30 -23.82 1.49
CA MET A 93 0.41 -24.82 0.67
C MET A 93 1.49 -25.60 1.45
N ASN A 94 2.04 -25.03 2.53
CA ASN A 94 3.07 -25.68 3.36
C ASN A 94 2.49 -26.55 4.48
N THR A 95 1.17 -26.55 4.67
CA THR A 95 0.50 -27.30 5.75
C THR A 95 -0.03 -28.66 5.27
N GLN A 96 -0.26 -28.83 3.96
CA GLN A 96 -0.81 -30.06 3.36
C GLN A 96 0.25 -31.07 2.89
N GLY A 97 1.53 -30.84 3.19
CA GLY A 97 2.65 -31.68 2.72
C GLY A 97 3.21 -32.66 3.75
N GLY A 98 2.51 -32.93 4.86
CA GLY A 98 3.06 -33.72 5.95
C GLY A 98 2.02 -34.54 6.70
N GLU A 99 1.24 -35.39 6.02
CA GLU A 99 0.44 -36.42 6.67
C GLU A 99 -0.08 -37.43 5.64
N ASP A 100 0.68 -38.50 5.39
CA ASP A 100 0.20 -39.82 4.91
C ASP A 100 1.35 -40.80 4.62
N ASN A 101 1.95 -41.35 5.68
CA ASN A 101 2.60 -42.67 5.60
C ASN A 101 2.53 -43.39 6.96
N GLN A 102 1.42 -44.08 7.20
CA GLN A 102 1.32 -45.27 8.05
C GLN A 102 -0.01 -45.94 7.63
N GLY A 103 -0.01 -47.03 6.86
CA GLY A 103 0.61 -48.30 7.22
C GLY A 103 -0.38 -49.06 8.08
N ASP A 104 -1.23 -49.80 7.37
CA ASP A 104 -2.17 -50.87 7.74
C ASP A 104 -2.12 -51.38 9.20
N ASP A 105 -3.30 -51.65 9.78
CA ASP A 105 -3.59 -52.93 10.41
C ASP A 105 -5.10 -53.15 10.58
N GLU A 106 -5.56 -54.27 10.01
CA GLU A 106 -6.87 -54.87 10.16
C GLU A 106 -7.23 -55.14 11.63
N SER A 107 -8.48 -54.90 12.01
CA SER A 107 -9.16 -55.84 12.93
C SER A 107 -10.66 -55.73 12.75
N SER A 108 -11.21 -56.83 12.25
CA SER A 108 -12.61 -57.22 12.34
C SER A 108 -13.18 -56.94 13.73
N ASP A 109 -14.43 -56.48 13.79
CA ASP A 109 -15.49 -57.33 14.32
C ASP A 109 -16.87 -56.73 14.02
N GLU A 110 -17.59 -57.50 13.21
CA GLU A 110 -18.99 -57.40 12.86
C GLU A 110 -19.89 -57.70 14.07
N THR A 111 -21.05 -57.05 14.07
CA THR A 111 -22.34 -57.48 14.65
C THR A 111 -22.52 -57.47 16.17
N LEU A 112 -23.50 -56.70 16.67
CA LEU A 112 -24.64 -57.25 17.41
C LEU A 112 -25.79 -56.22 17.51
N LEU A 113 -26.85 -56.53 16.75
CA LEU A 113 -28.28 -56.43 17.12
C LEU A 113 -28.95 -55.05 17.19
N ASP A 114 -29.45 -54.63 16.03
CA ASP A 114 -30.77 -54.00 15.89
C ASP A 114 -31.86 -55.02 16.30
N LEU A 115 -32.31 -54.99 17.55
CA LEU A 115 -33.60 -55.57 17.96
C LEU A 115 -34.10 -54.92 19.27
N ILE A 116 -35.24 -54.23 19.16
CA ILE A 116 -36.24 -53.95 20.22
C ILE A 116 -35.94 -52.74 21.12
N ASP A 117 -36.55 -51.59 20.81
CA ASP A 117 -37.81 -51.12 21.44
C ASP A 117 -38.53 -50.10 20.53
#